data_AF-A0A7C4TRX6-F1
#
_entry.id   AF-A0A7C4TRX6-F1
#
_cell.length_a   1.000
_cell.length_b   1.000
_cell.length_c   1.000
_cell.angle_alpha   90.00
_cell.angle_beta   90.00
_cell.angle_gamma   90.00
#
_symmetry.space_group_name_H-M   'P 1'
#
loop_
_entity.id
_entity.type
_entity.pdbx_description
1 polymer ?
#
loop_
_entity_poly.entity_id
_entity_poly.type
_entity_poly.pdbx_seq_one_letter_code
_entity_poly.pdbx_strand_id
1 'polypeptide(L)'
;MSGGSTGREEVLGQRLDKWLWFARVVKTRSLAARLILAGKVRVNRERTDKPSLMLRPGAVVTVLVAGRVRILRVVSPGQRRGPPADAHMLYEDLTLPRSAPGTQDRSCDAPSDLGGRPTKRQRRQIERFKSGSA
;
A
#
# COMPACT_ATOMS: atom_id res chain seq x y z
N MET A 1 9.30 2.85 44.21
CA MET A 1 10.08 3.78 43.36
C MET A 1 11.24 2.99 42.78
N SER A 2 11.04 2.31 41.65
CA SER A 2 12.10 1.54 41.00
C SER A 2 12.61 2.33 39.81
N GLY A 3 13.80 2.87 39.96
CA GLY A 3 14.55 3.48 38.88
C GLY A 3 14.94 2.42 37.85
N GLY A 4 14.49 2.61 36.61
CA GLY A 4 15.11 2.06 35.44
C GLY A 4 15.57 3.24 34.61
N SER A 5 16.86 3.53 34.65
CA SER A 5 17.52 4.60 33.90
C SER A 5 17.03 4.61 32.46
N THR A 6 16.25 5.63 32.10
CA THR A 6 15.93 5.95 30.72
C THR A 6 17.25 6.31 30.04
N GLY A 7 17.90 5.30 29.49
CA GLY A 7 18.84 5.46 28.40
C GLY A 7 18.08 6.13 27.28
N ARG A 8 18.04 7.46 27.31
CA ARG A 8 17.83 8.31 26.14
C ARG A 8 19.03 8.09 25.24
N GLU A 9 19.15 6.87 24.70
CA GLU A 9 20.08 6.53 23.65
C GLU A 9 19.85 7.60 22.59
N GLU A 10 20.86 8.42 22.31
CA GLU A 10 20.76 9.45 21.29
C GLU A 10 20.39 8.74 20.01
N VAL A 11 19.10 8.79 19.68
CA VAL A 11 18.58 8.00 18.59
C VAL A 11 19.03 8.68 17.30
N LEU A 12 20.23 8.32 16.87
CA LEU A 12 20.88 8.85 15.69
C LEU A 12 19.94 8.64 14.52
N GLY A 13 19.63 9.74 13.83
CA GLY A 13 18.69 9.70 12.72
C GLY A 13 19.15 8.72 11.64
N GLN A 14 18.21 7.98 11.07
CA GLN A 14 18.49 6.96 10.06
C GLN A 14 18.12 7.48 8.69
N ARG A 15 18.97 7.26 7.68
CA ARG A 15 18.59 7.58 6.29
C ARG A 15 17.24 6.95 5.91
N LEU A 16 16.36 7.74 5.29
CA LEU A 16 15.01 7.36 4.90
C LEU A 16 14.99 6.09 4.04
N ASP A 17 15.89 5.98 3.06
CA ASP A 17 15.98 4.81 2.19
C ASP A 17 16.31 3.52 2.94
N LYS A 18 17.22 3.60 3.91
CA LYS A 18 17.63 2.48 4.77
C LYS A 18 16.52 2.13 5.78
N TRP A 19 15.84 3.13 6.34
CA TRP A 19 14.74 2.92 7.27
C TRP A 19 13.54 2.22 6.62
N LEU A 20 13.12 2.66 5.43
CA LEU A 20 12.02 2.03 4.68
C LEU A 20 12.27 0.54 4.38
N TRP A 21 13.54 0.19 4.13
CA TRP A 21 13.94 -1.19 3.92
C TRP A 21 13.92 -2.03 5.20
N PHE A 22 14.37 -1.46 6.33
CA PHE A 22 14.29 -2.14 7.64
C PHE A 22 12.86 -2.34 8.12
N ALA A 23 12.00 -1.34 7.93
CA ALA A 23 10.56 -1.41 8.21
C ALA A 23 9.80 -2.37 7.26
N ARG A 24 10.50 -3.02 6.31
CA ARG A 24 9.95 -3.95 5.31
C ARG A 24 8.81 -3.37 4.47
N VAL A 25 8.75 -2.05 4.36
CA VAL A 25 7.80 -1.33 3.48
C VAL A 25 8.12 -1.64 2.03
N VAL A 26 9.40 -1.75 1.72
CA VAL A 26 9.94 -2.05 0.39
C VAL A 26 10.86 -3.27 0.44
N LYS A 27 10.92 -4.00 -0.68
CA LYS A 27 11.75 -5.22 -0.80
C LYS A 27 13.25 -4.90 -0.81
N THR A 28 13.64 -3.78 -1.42
CA THR A 28 15.05 -3.39 -1.64
C THR A 28 15.27 -1.90 -1.39
N ARG A 29 16.51 -1.52 -1.04
CA ARG A 29 16.92 -0.10 -0.87
C ARG A 29 16.77 0.70 -2.15
N SER A 30 17.11 0.13 -3.30
CA SER A 30 16.98 0.80 -4.60
C SER A 30 15.52 1.11 -4.94
N LEU A 31 14.58 0.24 -4.56
CA LEU A 31 13.15 0.52 -4.71
C LEU A 31 12.73 1.68 -3.80
N ALA A 32 13.24 1.74 -2.57
CA ALA A 32 13.02 2.88 -1.67
C ALA A 32 13.46 4.19 -2.33
N ALA A 33 14.70 4.24 -2.84
CA ALA A 33 15.24 5.41 -3.50
C ALA A 33 14.41 5.85 -4.71
N ARG A 34 13.97 4.90 -5.55
CA ARG A 34 13.10 5.19 -6.71
C ARG A 34 11.76 5.79 -6.29
N LEU A 35 11.13 5.29 -5.22
CA LEU A 35 9.87 5.83 -4.72
C LEU A 35 10.03 7.25 -4.15
N ILE A 36 11.14 7.50 -3.47
CA ILE A 36 11.49 8.82 -2.92
C ILE A 36 11.69 9.81 -4.08
N LEU A 37 12.54 9.47 -5.05
CA LEU A 37 12.78 10.31 -6.24
C LEU A 37 11.51 10.54 -7.07
N ALA A 38 10.60 9.56 -7.12
CA ALA A 38 9.31 9.70 -7.79
C ALA A 38 8.28 10.53 -7.01
N GLY A 39 8.65 11.12 -5.86
CA GLY A 39 7.76 11.94 -5.02
C GLY A 39 6.59 11.15 -4.41
N LYS A 40 6.75 9.82 -4.28
CA LYS A 40 5.76 8.90 -3.69
C LYS A 40 5.94 8.74 -2.18
N VAL A 41 6.93 9.42 -1.60
CA VAL A 41 7.22 9.44 -0.16
C VAL A 41 7.05 10.85 0.38
N ARG A 42 6.41 10.97 1.54
CA ARG A 42 6.30 12.20 2.31
C ARG A 42 6.79 11.96 3.72
N VAL A 43 7.51 12.91 4.28
CA VAL A 43 7.97 12.90 5.67
C VAL A 43 7.40 14.13 6.36
N ASN A 44 6.73 13.96 7.50
CA ASN A 44 6.06 15.05 8.22
C ASN A 44 5.12 15.89 7.33
N ARG A 45 4.38 15.23 6.43
CA ARG A 45 3.48 15.83 5.41
C ARG A 45 4.18 16.54 4.24
N GLU A 46 5.50 16.68 4.28
CA GLU A 46 6.28 17.28 3.20
C GLU A 46 6.74 16.22 2.19
N ARG A 47 6.64 16.51 0.89
CA ARG A 47 7.19 15.63 -0.15
C ARG A 47 8.71 15.70 -0.11
N THR A 48 9.35 14.53 -0.17
CA THR A 48 10.82 14.47 -0.20
C THR A 48 11.30 13.68 -1.40
N ASP A 49 12.30 14.23 -2.08
CA ASP A 49 13.05 13.63 -3.19
C ASP A 49 14.44 13.15 -2.74
N LYS A 50 14.83 13.41 -1.49
CA LYS A 50 16.17 13.09 -0.96
C LYS A 50 16.18 11.74 -0.24
N PRO A 51 16.71 10.66 -0.85
CA PRO A 51 16.78 9.34 -0.19
C PRO A 51 17.69 9.32 1.03
N SER A 52 18.72 10.18 1.03
CA SER A 52 19.66 10.35 2.14
C SER A 52 19.11 11.20 3.29
N LEU A 53 17.84 11.64 3.22
CA LEU A 53 17.21 12.42 4.29
C LEU A 53 17.33 11.68 5.63
N MET A 54 17.80 12.39 6.65
CA MET A 54 17.95 11.84 7.99
C MET A 54 16.59 11.82 8.70
N LEU A 55 16.06 10.62 8.90
CA LEU A 55 14.79 10.37 9.55
C LEU A 55 14.99 10.26 11.06
N ARG A 56 14.24 11.04 11.83
CA ARG A 56 14.26 11.00 13.30
C ARG A 56 13.08 10.22 13.85
N PRO A 57 13.20 9.59 15.03
CA PRO A 57 12.05 9.08 15.76
C PRO A 57 10.98 10.14 15.97
N GLY A 58 9.73 9.73 15.97
CA GLY A 58 8.56 10.59 16.02
C GLY A 58 8.15 11.15 14.66
N ALA A 59 8.99 11.09 13.63
CA ALA A 59 8.61 11.53 12.29
C ALA A 59 7.51 10.65 11.70
N VAL A 60 6.65 11.23 10.87
CA VAL A 60 5.58 10.49 10.18
C VAL A 60 5.95 10.31 8.71
N VAL A 61 6.09 9.07 8.28
CA VAL A 61 6.41 8.70 6.91
C VAL A 61 5.15 8.21 6.21
N THR A 62 4.73 8.92 5.16
CA THR A 62 3.67 8.47 4.26
C THR A 62 4.28 7.97 2.97
N VAL A 63 3.95 6.76 2.57
CA VAL A 63 4.55 6.09 1.41
C VAL A 63 3.47 5.43 0.56
N LEU A 64 3.50 5.68 -0.74
CA LEU A 64 2.65 4.98 -1.71
C LEU A 64 3.43 3.79 -2.29
N VAL A 65 3.06 2.57 -1.90
CA VAL A 65 3.65 1.32 -2.43
C VAL A 65 2.55 0.44 -3.00
N ALA A 66 2.76 -0.06 -4.23
CA ALA A 66 1.82 -0.99 -4.89
C ALA A 66 0.35 -0.51 -4.88
N GLY A 67 0.13 0.79 -5.08
CA GLY A 67 -1.21 1.40 -5.10
C GLY A 67 -1.86 1.57 -3.71
N ARG A 68 -1.15 1.27 -2.63
CA ARG A 68 -1.61 1.45 -1.24
C ARG A 68 -0.81 2.56 -0.56
N VAL A 69 -1.51 3.49 0.07
CA VAL A 69 -0.90 4.51 0.94
C VAL A 69 -0.71 3.87 2.31
N ARG A 70 0.51 3.93 2.84
CA ARG A 70 0.81 3.56 4.22
C ARG A 70 1.31 4.78 4.97
N ILE A 71 0.83 4.95 6.19
CA ILE A 71 1.22 6.05 7.08
C ILE A 71 1.88 5.42 8.28
N LEU A 72 3.18 5.59 8.42
CA LEU A 72 3.99 4.93 9.44
C LEU A 72 4.66 6.00 10.29
N ARG A 73 4.41 5.99 11.60
CA ARG A 73 5.15 6.84 12.53
C ARG A 73 6.41 6.11 12.97
N VAL A 74 7.54 6.80 12.87
CA VAL A 74 8.84 6.25 13.25
C VAL A 74 8.92 6.17 14.76
N VAL A 75 9.13 4.98 15.30
CA VAL A 75 9.35 4.79 16.75
C VAL A 75 10.85 4.73 17.03
N SER A 76 11.59 4.01 16.20
CA SER A 76 13.03 3.80 16.38
C SER A 76 13.73 3.56 15.03
N PRO A 77 15.03 3.91 14.89
CA PRO A 77 15.83 3.55 13.73
C PRO A 77 16.09 2.04 13.71
N GLY A 78 16.09 1.47 12.51
CA GLY A 78 16.46 0.07 12.35
C GLY A 78 17.97 -0.11 12.51
N GLN A 79 18.37 -0.99 13.44
CA GLN A 79 19.77 -1.40 13.58
C GLN A 79 20.10 -2.60 12.67
N ARG A 80 19.22 -3.61 12.66
CA ARG A 80 19.34 -4.81 11.83
C ARG A 80 18.04 -5.12 11.10
N ARG A 81 18.16 -5.89 10.01
CA ARG A 81 16.99 -6.51 9.37
C ARG A 81 16.64 -7.79 10.14
N GLY A 82 15.81 -7.63 11.16
CA GLY A 82 15.31 -8.74 11.96
C GLY A 82 14.12 -9.48 11.31
N PRO A 83 13.55 -10.46 12.03
CA PRO A 83 12.26 -11.06 11.73
C PRO A 83 11.16 -9.98 11.58
N PRO A 84 10.00 -10.32 10.99
CA PRO A 84 8.90 -9.38 10.87
C PRO A 84 8.46 -8.76 12.21
N ALA A 85 8.57 -9.49 13.32
CA ALA A 85 8.28 -8.99 14.66
C ALA A 85 9.12 -7.75 15.02
N ASP A 86 10.44 -7.81 14.83
CA ASP A 86 11.35 -6.69 15.11
C ASP A 86 11.03 -5.46 14.24
N ALA A 87 10.64 -5.68 12.98
CA ALA A 87 10.31 -4.59 12.07
C ALA A 87 9.08 -3.80 12.55
N HIS A 88 8.10 -4.48 13.16
CA HIS A 88 6.91 -3.83 13.72
C HIS A 88 7.23 -3.00 14.96
N MET A 89 8.37 -3.23 15.64
CA MET A 89 8.81 -2.39 16.76
C MET A 89 9.44 -1.07 16.29
N LEU A 90 9.83 -0.96 15.01
CA LEU A 90 10.47 0.24 14.47
C LEU A 90 9.48 1.34 14.09
N TYR A 91 8.21 0.98 13.90
CA TYR A 91 7.17 1.91 13.47
C TYR A 91 5.81 1.59 14.06
N GLU A 92 5.00 2.62 14.22
CA GLU A 92 3.59 2.50 14.54
C GLU A 92 2.81 2.68 13.23
N ASP A 93 2.00 1.68 12.85
CA ASP A 93 1.16 1.76 11.66
C ASP A 93 -0.08 2.62 11.94
N LEU A 94 -0.07 3.83 11.38
CA LEU A 94 -1.18 4.79 11.43
C LEU A 94 -1.97 4.77 10.12
N THR A 95 -1.80 3.74 9.29
CA THR A 95 -2.58 3.58 8.07
C THR A 95 -4.06 3.49 8.46
N LEU A 96 -4.76 4.61 8.28
CA LEU A 96 -6.19 4.66 8.54
C LEU A 96 -6.88 3.59 7.69
N PRO A 97 -7.83 2.82 8.25
CA PRO A 97 -8.67 1.97 7.44
C PRO A 97 -9.33 2.87 6.41
N ARG A 98 -9.10 2.55 5.14
CA ARG A 98 -9.63 3.26 3.98
C ARG A 98 -11.13 3.45 4.21
N SER A 99 -11.55 4.62 4.68
CA SER A 99 -12.94 5.04 4.55
C SER A 99 -13.21 4.97 3.06
N ALA A 100 -14.11 4.08 2.68
CA ALA A 100 -14.28 3.61 1.32
C ALA A 100 -14.28 4.77 0.33
N PRO A 101 -13.45 4.76 -0.73
CA PRO A 101 -13.87 5.39 -1.95
C PRO A 101 -14.89 4.43 -2.54
N GLY A 102 -16.16 4.82 -2.48
CA GLY A 102 -17.08 4.48 -3.56
C GLY A 102 -16.38 4.75 -4.90
N THR A 103 -16.67 3.89 -5.88
CA THR A 103 -16.30 4.10 -7.28
C THR A 103 -14.81 3.94 -7.59
N GLN A 104 -14.33 2.71 -7.57
CA GLN A 104 -13.44 2.24 -8.64
C GLN A 104 -14.02 0.92 -9.16
N ASP A 105 -15.15 1.10 -9.82
CA ASP A 105 -15.56 0.30 -10.96
C ASP A 105 -14.31 0.00 -11.80
N ARG A 106 -13.84 -1.25 -11.73
CA ARG A 106 -13.02 -1.82 -12.80
C ARG A 106 -13.97 -2.46 -13.80
N SER A 107 -14.81 -1.65 -14.45
CA SER A 107 -15.31 -2.01 -15.78
C SER A 107 -14.27 -1.55 -16.79
N CYS A 108 -13.24 -2.37 -16.97
CA CYS A 108 -12.40 -2.32 -18.15
C CYS A 108 -12.00 -3.75 -18.52
N ASP A 109 -13.01 -4.57 -18.79
CA ASP A 109 -12.87 -5.73 -19.68
C ASP A 109 -14.07 -5.71 -20.62
N ALA A 110 -13.92 -4.97 -21.72
CA ALA A 110 -14.77 -5.11 -22.88
C ALA A 110 -13.86 -5.20 -24.10
N PRO A 111 -13.80 -6.37 -24.75
CA PRO A 111 -13.90 -6.47 -26.18
C PRO A 111 -15.35 -6.77 -26.54
N SER A 112 -15.89 -5.93 -27.42
CA SER A 112 -17.16 -6.14 -28.10
C SER A 112 -17.06 -7.31 -29.07
N ASP A 113 -17.81 -8.39 -28.84
CA ASP A 113 -18.11 -9.38 -29.87
C ASP A 113 -19.62 -9.48 -30.07
N LEU A 114 -20.07 -8.78 -31.12
CA LEU A 114 -21.32 -9.01 -31.80
C LEU A 114 -21.29 -10.44 -32.39
N GLY A 115 -22.06 -11.37 -31.83
CA GLY A 115 -22.06 -12.74 -32.36
C GLY A 115 -23.09 -13.65 -31.72
N GLY A 116 -24.34 -13.56 -32.19
CA GLY A 116 -25.38 -14.52 -31.82
C GLY A 116 -25.04 -15.95 -32.26
N ARG A 117 -25.28 -16.92 -31.38
CA ARG A 117 -25.83 -18.22 -31.80
C ARG A 117 -26.73 -18.78 -30.69
N PRO A 118 -28.06 -18.68 -30.84
CA PRO A 118 -29.00 -19.29 -29.91
C PRO A 118 -28.73 -20.79 -29.81
N THR A 119 -28.58 -21.28 -28.60
CA THR A 119 -28.42 -22.72 -28.35
C THR A 119 -29.73 -23.44 -28.68
N LYS A 120 -29.62 -24.69 -29.17
CA LYS A 120 -30.71 -25.56 -29.66
C LYS A 120 -31.94 -25.63 -28.73
N ARG A 121 -31.75 -25.38 -27.44
CA ARG A 121 -32.81 -25.34 -26.41
C ARG A 121 -33.75 -24.13 -26.52
N GLN A 122 -33.24 -22.95 -26.88
CA GLN A 122 -34.08 -21.75 -27.03
C GLN A 122 -34.92 -21.77 -28.31
N ARG A 123 -34.46 -22.44 -29.38
CA ARG A 123 -35.24 -22.59 -30.62
C ARG A 123 -36.54 -23.37 -30.43
N ARG A 124 -36.53 -24.46 -29.63
CA ARG A 124 -37.72 -25.29 -29.38
C ARG A 124 -38.78 -24.62 -28.50
N GLN A 125 -38.42 -23.64 -27.66
CA GLN A 125 -39.40 -22.95 -26.82
C GLN A 125 -40.24 -21.92 -27.60
N ILE A 126 -39.66 -21.30 -28.62
CA ILE A 126 -40.35 -20.26 -29.41
C ILE A 126 -41.40 -20.89 -30.34
N GLU A 127 -41.16 -22.07 -30.91
CA GLU A 127 -42.12 -22.75 -31.79
C GLU A 127 -43.40 -23.21 -31.07
N ARG A 128 -43.34 -23.43 -29.75
CA ARG A 128 -44.49 -23.93 -28.98
C ARG A 128 -45.53 -22.85 -28.65
N PHE A 129 -45.19 -21.57 -28.83
CA PHE A 129 -46.04 -20.44 -28.42
C PHE A 129 -46.75 -19.73 -29.59
N LYS A 130 -46.54 -20.15 -30.85
CA LYS A 130 -47.11 -19.49 -32.04
C LYS A 130 -48.23 -20.28 -32.75
N SER A 131 -48.71 -21.38 -32.19
CA SER A 131 -49.89 -22.11 -32.69
C SER A 131 -50.96 -22.18 -31.60
N GLY A 132 -51.76 -21.12 -31.47
CA GLY A 132 -52.84 -21.07 -30.47
C GLY A 132 -53.43 -19.68 -30.30
N SER A 133 -53.77 -19.00 -31.39
CA SER A 133 -54.62 -17.81 -31.38
C SER A 133 -55.39 -17.77 -32.70
N ALA A 134 -56.50 -18.49 -32.71
CA ALA A 134 -57.70 -18.28 -33.50
C ALA A 134 -58.85 -18.97 -32.74
#